data_AF-A0A6J0NMQ9-F1
#
_entry.id   AF-A0A6J0NMQ9-F1
#
_cell.length_a   1.000
_cell.length_b   1.000
_cell.length_c   1.000
_cell.angle_alpha   90.00
_cell.angle_beta   90.00
_cell.angle_gamma   90.00
#
_symmetry.space_group_name_H-M   'P 1'
#
loop_
_entity.id
_entity.type
_entity.pdbx_description
1 polymer ?
#
loop_
_entity_poly.entity_id
_entity_poly.type
_entity_poly.pdbx_seq_one_letter_code
_entity_poly.pdbx_strand_id
1 'polypeptide(L)'
;MDVHCLLTFRHLSKVGFVYSVTGFDVIRANQNFKQSDYHLSIWYNDSTVFDEITEPLSPIPVERFRFRNHDELLCLDNTNTHLPDVIGELTSIKDTLGIY
;
A
#
# COMPACT_ATOMS: atom_id res chain seq x y z
N MET A 1 -1.02 -4.40 -16.63
CA MET A 1 -0.32 -3.10 -16.62
C MET A 1 0.56 -3.09 -17.87
N ASP A 2 0.44 -2.09 -18.72
CA ASP A 2 1.31 -2.00 -19.90
C ASP A 2 2.78 -1.90 -19.45
N VAL A 3 3.65 -2.70 -20.07
CA VAL A 3 5.07 -2.79 -19.71
C VAL A 3 5.76 -1.43 -19.88
N HIS A 4 5.31 -0.63 -20.84
CA HIS A 4 5.79 0.72 -21.06
C HIS A 4 5.50 1.65 -19.87
N CYS A 5 4.26 1.67 -19.36
CA CYS A 5 3.89 2.48 -18.21
C CYS A 5 4.67 2.09 -16.94
N LEU A 6 4.91 0.79 -16.70
CA LEU A 6 5.66 0.34 -15.52
C LEU A 6 7.08 0.90 -15.51
N LEU A 7 7.79 0.87 -16.64
CA LEU A 7 9.16 1.38 -16.73
C LEU A 7 9.20 2.91 -16.58
N THR A 8 8.20 3.60 -17.12
CA THR A 8 8.09 5.07 -17.06
C THR A 8 7.83 5.60 -15.66
N PHE A 9 6.95 4.97 -14.87
CA PHE A 9 6.54 5.56 -13.58
C PHE A 9 7.28 5.01 -12.36
N ARG A 10 7.88 3.81 -12.45
CA ARG A 10 8.49 3.14 -11.28
C ARG A 10 9.57 3.98 -10.58
N HIS A 11 10.33 4.77 -11.33
CA HIS A 11 11.41 5.59 -10.78
C HIS A 11 10.93 6.98 -10.31
N LEU A 12 9.71 7.38 -10.68
CA LEU A 12 9.14 8.67 -10.33
C LEU A 12 8.46 8.65 -8.95
N SER A 13 7.94 7.50 -8.52
CA SER A 13 7.25 7.37 -7.23
C SER A 13 8.23 7.06 -6.08
N LYS A 14 8.71 8.11 -5.40
CA LYS A 14 9.55 7.96 -4.19
C LYS A 14 8.70 8.00 -2.93
N VAL A 15 8.99 7.12 -1.98
CA VAL A 15 8.31 7.10 -0.67
C VAL A 15 8.60 8.41 0.08
N GLY A 16 7.55 8.99 0.68
CA GLY A 16 7.64 10.23 1.47
C GLY A 16 7.46 11.53 0.68
N PHE A 17 7.27 11.46 -0.63
CA PHE A 17 7.07 12.63 -1.51
C PHE A 17 5.60 12.78 -1.92
N VAL A 18 5.20 14.01 -2.23
CA VAL A 18 3.85 14.34 -2.71
C VAL A 18 3.90 14.59 -4.21
N TYR A 19 2.91 14.07 -4.93
CA TYR A 19 2.80 14.23 -6.38
C TYR A 19 1.41 14.66 -6.81
N SER A 20 1.34 15.53 -7.81
CA SER A 20 0.13 15.74 -8.61
C SER A 20 0.09 14.66 -9.69
N VAL A 21 -0.97 13.87 -9.71
CA VAL A 21 -1.17 12.80 -10.70
C VAL A 21 -2.42 13.12 -11.50
N THR A 22 -2.32 13.18 -12.82
CA THR A 22 -3.44 13.51 -13.72
C THR A 22 -3.42 12.64 -14.98
N GLY A 23 -4.52 12.61 -15.74
CA GLY A 23 -4.58 11.86 -17.00
C GLY A 23 -4.63 10.33 -16.85
N PHE A 24 -4.94 9.82 -15.66
CA PHE A 24 -5.03 8.39 -15.37
C PHE A 24 -6.44 7.83 -15.59
N ASP A 25 -6.52 6.52 -15.78
CA ASP A 25 -7.80 5.80 -15.79
C ASP A 25 -8.23 5.37 -14.39
N VAL A 26 -9.54 5.20 -14.20
CA VAL A 26 -10.13 4.65 -12.99
C VAL A 26 -10.78 3.32 -13.31
N ILE A 27 -10.33 2.27 -12.64
CA ILE A 27 -10.84 0.91 -12.83
C ILE A 27 -11.39 0.35 -11.52
N ARG A 28 -12.12 -0.77 -11.59
CA ARG A 28 -12.56 -1.49 -10.39
C ARG A 28 -11.36 -2.15 -9.70
N ALA A 29 -11.26 -1.96 -8.39
CA ALA A 29 -10.20 -2.57 -7.58
C ALA A 29 -10.31 -4.09 -7.59
N ASN A 30 -9.16 -4.77 -7.61
CA ASN A 30 -9.10 -6.22 -7.50
C ASN A 30 -9.47 -6.65 -6.08
N GLN A 31 -10.61 -7.33 -5.94
CA GLN A 31 -11.13 -7.74 -4.63
C GLN A 31 -10.33 -8.89 -3.98
N ASN A 32 -9.44 -9.54 -4.74
CA ASN A 32 -8.56 -10.58 -4.23
C ASN A 32 -7.33 -10.01 -3.50
N PHE A 33 -6.99 -8.73 -3.73
CA PHE A 33 -5.86 -8.07 -3.09
C PHE A 33 -6.35 -6.84 -2.32
N LYS A 34 -6.50 -6.98 -1.01
CA LYS A 34 -7.07 -5.94 -0.14
C LYS A 34 -6.01 -4.92 0.30
N GLN A 35 -5.47 -4.16 -0.66
CA GLN A 35 -4.49 -3.10 -0.41
C GLN A 35 -5.13 -1.80 0.12
N SER A 36 -6.42 -1.59 -0.16
CA SER A 36 -7.21 -0.47 0.39
C SER A 36 -8.68 -0.89 0.55
N ASP A 37 -9.47 -0.11 1.30
CA ASP A 37 -10.93 -0.30 1.39
C ASP A 37 -11.69 0.28 0.19
N TYR A 38 -11.01 0.97 -0.74
CA TYR A 38 -11.67 1.58 -1.87
C TYR A 38 -11.97 0.55 -2.96
N HIS A 39 -13.18 0.65 -3.53
CA HIS A 39 -13.62 -0.22 -4.62
C HIS A 39 -13.04 0.14 -6.00
N LEU A 40 -12.27 1.22 -6.08
CA LEU A 40 -11.69 1.75 -7.30
C LEU A 40 -10.16 1.80 -7.17
N SER A 41 -9.49 1.69 -8.30
CA SER A 41 -8.03 1.80 -8.41
C SER A 41 -7.67 2.73 -9.55
N ILE A 42 -6.58 3.47 -9.36
CA ILE A 42 -5.98 4.31 -10.38
C ILE A 42 -5.11 3.42 -11.27
N TRP A 43 -5.22 3.59 -12.58
CA TRP A 43 -4.43 2.87 -13.57
C TRP A 43 -3.71 3.85 -14.48
N TYR A 44 -2.39 3.75 -14.51
CA TYR A 44 -1.56 4.61 -15.35
C TYR A 44 -1.62 4.18 -16.81
N ASN A 45 -1.61 5.18 -17.68
CA ASN A 45 -1.64 5.04 -19.13
C ASN A 45 -0.67 6.05 -19.76
N ASP A 46 -0.59 6.09 -21.09
CA ASP A 46 0.33 6.96 -21.82
C ASP A 46 0.03 8.47 -21.67
N SER A 47 -1.17 8.83 -21.21
CA SER A 47 -1.58 10.21 -20.93
C SER A 47 -1.36 10.62 -19.46
N THR A 48 -0.90 9.69 -18.61
CA THR A 48 -0.70 9.96 -17.19
C THR A 48 0.51 10.87 -16.98
N VAL A 49 0.29 11.96 -16.24
CA VAL A 49 1.32 12.93 -15.87
C VAL A 49 1.54 12.87 -14.36
N PHE A 50 2.82 12.96 -13.94
CA PHE A 50 3.25 12.77 -12.55
C PHE A 50 4.26 13.87 -12.17
N ASP A 51 3.77 14.92 -11.50
CA ASP A 51 4.58 16.09 -11.12
C ASP A 51 4.84 16.13 -9.61
N GLU A 52 6.10 16.26 -9.22
CA GLU A 52 6.48 16.36 -7.80
C GLU A 52 6.08 17.73 -7.22
N ILE A 53 5.47 17.70 -6.03
CA ILE A 53 5.10 18.90 -5.28
C ILE A 53 6.12 19.09 -4.15
N THR A 54 7.01 20.07 -4.32
CA THR A 54 8.10 20.35 -3.36
C THR A 54 7.64 21.04 -2.08
N GLU A 55 6.53 21.79 -2.15
CA GLU A 55 5.95 22.54 -1.03
C GLU A 55 4.47 22.17 -0.87
N PRO A 56 4.16 21.01 -0.27
CA PRO A 56 2.79 20.57 -0.11
C PRO A 56 2.04 21.47 0.90
N LEU A 57 0.86 21.95 0.52
CA LEU A 57 -0.02 22.78 1.36
C LEU A 57 -0.50 22.08 2.64
N SER A 58 -0.41 20.74 2.68
CA SER A 58 -0.75 19.91 3.84
C SER A 58 0.26 18.78 3.99
N PRO A 59 0.67 18.43 5.22
CA PRO A 59 1.53 17.28 5.44
C PRO A 59 0.83 15.99 5.01
N ILE A 60 1.59 15.04 4.45
CA ILE A 60 1.10 13.69 4.21
C ILE A 60 0.66 13.13 5.57
N PRO A 61 -0.59 12.65 5.71
CA PRO A 61 -0.99 11.96 6.92
C PRO A 61 -0.04 10.78 7.15
N VAL A 62 0.58 10.72 8.33
CA VAL A 62 1.35 9.55 8.76
C VAL A 62 0.46 8.31 8.64
N GLU A 63 1.03 7.22 8.16
CA GLU A 63 0.36 5.95 7.81
C GLU A 63 -0.85 5.64 8.70
N ARG A 64 -2.00 5.39 8.06
CA ARG A 64 -3.24 5.04 8.75
C ARG A 64 -3.27 3.55 9.04
N PHE A 65 -2.42 3.10 9.95
CA PHE A 65 -2.48 1.74 10.47
C PHE A 65 -3.86 1.47 11.08
N ARG A 66 -4.41 0.30 10.79
CA ARG A 66 -5.69 -0.16 11.30
C ARG A 66 -5.45 -1.22 12.37
N PHE A 67 -4.78 -0.79 13.43
CA PHE A 67 -4.49 -1.68 14.55
C PHE A 67 -5.78 -2.22 15.14
N ARG A 68 -5.75 -3.52 15.40
CA ARG A 68 -6.79 -4.27 16.07
C ARG A 68 -6.24 -4.79 17.38
N ASN A 69 -7.09 -4.93 18.38
CA ASN A 69 -6.69 -5.60 19.62
C ASN A 69 -6.53 -7.11 19.41
N HIS A 70 -6.01 -7.81 20.41
CA HIS A 70 -5.75 -9.25 20.31
C HIS A 70 -7.01 -10.07 20.01
N ASP A 71 -8.12 -9.79 20.69
CA ASP A 71 -9.38 -10.52 20.51
C ASP A 71 -9.95 -10.32 19.09
N GLU A 72 -9.86 -9.10 18.57
CA GLU A 72 -10.25 -8.76 17.20
C GLU A 72 -9.38 -9.44 16.13
N LEU A 73 -8.09 -9.64 16.42
CA LEU A 73 -7.19 -10.40 15.55
C LEU A 73 -7.53 -11.89 15.57
N LEU A 74 -7.88 -12.46 16.74
CA LEU A 74 -8.33 -13.84 16.85
C LEU A 74 -9.59 -14.10 16.02
N CYS A 75 -10.51 -13.13 15.94
CA CYS A 75 -11.68 -13.23 15.06
C CYS A 75 -11.35 -13.28 13.56
N LEU A 76 -10.15 -12.86 13.15
CA LEU A 76 -9.70 -12.92 11.76
C LEU A 76 -8.97 -14.21 11.42
N ASP A 77 -8.60 -15.00 12.44
CA ASP A 77 -7.78 -16.18 12.25
C ASP A 77 -8.43 -17.16 11.25
N ASN A 78 -7.62 -17.66 10.32
CA ASN A 78 -8.03 -18.57 9.24
C ASN A 78 -9.15 -18.08 8.29
N THR A 79 -9.61 -16.82 8.40
CA THR A 79 -10.67 -16.30 7.52
C THR A 79 -10.15 -15.95 6.12
N ASN A 80 -8.85 -15.64 5.97
CA ASN A 80 -8.23 -15.18 4.71
C ASN A 80 -8.92 -13.96 4.06
N THR A 81 -9.75 -13.22 4.80
CA THR A 81 -10.56 -12.11 4.26
C THR A 81 -9.98 -10.73 4.57
N HIS A 82 -8.95 -10.66 5.40
CA HIS A 82 -8.34 -9.41 5.87
C HIS A 82 -6.81 -9.50 5.94
N LEU A 83 -6.15 -8.36 5.69
CA LEU A 83 -4.73 -8.13 5.95
C LEU A 83 -4.65 -7.19 7.17
N PRO A 84 -4.45 -7.71 8.39
CA PRO A 84 -4.39 -6.87 9.58
C PRO A 84 -3.04 -6.17 9.72
N ASP A 85 -3.07 -4.91 10.17
CA ASP A 85 -1.86 -4.22 10.65
C ASP A 85 -1.61 -4.64 12.11
N VAL A 86 -0.38 -5.04 12.41
CA VAL A 86 0.03 -5.51 13.74
C VAL A 86 1.12 -4.61 14.30
N ILE A 87 1.01 -4.29 15.58
CA ILE A 87 2.05 -3.64 16.37
C ILE A 87 2.29 -4.44 17.64
N GLY A 88 3.54 -4.56 18.05
CA GLY A 88 3.93 -5.28 19.25
C GLY A 88 5.38 -5.05 19.61
N GLU A 89 5.74 -5.42 20.83
CA GLU A 89 7.13 -5.44 21.27
C GLU A 89 7.86 -6.65 20.68
N LEU A 90 9.00 -6.40 20.05
CA LEU A 90 9.87 -7.47 19.57
C LEU A 90 10.66 -8.06 20.75
N THR A 91 10.25 -9.22 21.22
CA THR A 91 10.86 -9.87 22.41
C THR A 91 11.98 -10.85 22.06
N SER A 92 11.85 -11.56 20.95
CA SER A 92 12.87 -12.49 20.46
C SER A 92 12.66 -12.79 18.98
N ILE A 93 13.73 -13.13 18.26
CA ILE A 93 13.69 -13.64 16.89
C ILE A 93 14.25 -15.05 16.94
N LYS A 94 13.51 -16.02 16.38
CA LYS A 94 14.00 -17.38 16.22
C LYS A 94 14.67 -17.53 14.86
N ASP A 95 15.94 -17.90 14.85
CA ASP A 95 16.64 -18.25 13.62
C ASP A 95 16.17 -19.61 13.08
N THR A 96 16.05 -19.70 11.76
CA THR A 96 15.64 -20.94 11.05
C THR A 96 16.77 -21.98 10.99
N LEU A 97 17.95 -21.70 11.57
CA LEU A 97 19.06 -22.66 11.68
C LEU A 97 18.83 -23.59 12.88
N GLY A 98 17.85 -24.48 12.75
CA GLY A 98 17.75 -25.65 13.61
C GLY A 98 18.77 -26.72 13.20
N ILE A 99 19.97 -26.69 13.78
CA ILE A 99 20.90 -27.84 13.89
C ILE A 99 21.76 -27.56 15.14
N TYR A 100 21.77 -28.33 16.24
CA TYR A 100 21.54 -29.75 16.49
C TYR A 100 20.71 -29.98 17.76
#